data_AF-A0A970V0N1-F1
#
_entry.id   AF-A0A970V0N1-F1
#
_cell.length_a   1.000
_cell.length_b   1.000
_cell.length_c   1.000
_cell.angle_alpha   90.00
_cell.angle_beta   90.00
_cell.angle_gamma   90.00
#
_symmetry.space_group_name_H-M   'P 1'
#
loop_
_entity.id
_entity.type
_entity.pdbx_description
1 polymer ?
#
loop_
_entity_poly.entity_id
_entity_poly.type
_entity_poly.pdbx_seq_one_letter_code
_entity_poly.pdbx_strand_id
1 'polypeptide(L)'
;MSDRESRTPAIRSPQEDERGQTPLRATQAQAPRASARRRWAELIGFPLVAVSAALWLHLGTAKVYDFDGLWHLAQARAYVSRGLWYGEFPWLVASAAGQTGGDDWYGFHLLLIPFTLIPDPEWQVRIAGICLTASALLILWWALRLMQVQAAWLWPFLIALGSTAAAPRYAMVRPQTLSNVLPLLALPLLLRGAPWKAALLGFCFTWIHFNVFWMLLVVAAALMLVRWLTTRRLEWRRPLAMLGGMVAGWLLRPDPLGAAWLAYLQTFGAKLAKARGGSIEASGEMLPMGFQDVRSYLLVLVLVWSVGVLLWMVGRTWRREQPPEPQRT
;
A
#
# COMPACT_ATOMS: atom_id res chain seq x y z
N MET A 1 -43.42 10.41 -83.26
CA MET A 1 -43.10 9.19 -82.48
C MET A 1 -41.67 9.34 -82.03
N SER A 2 -41.48 9.61 -80.74
CA SER A 2 -40.23 10.05 -80.12
C SER A 2 -39.99 9.14 -78.92
N ASP A 3 -39.18 8.10 -79.08
CA ASP A 3 -38.79 7.22 -77.99
C ASP A 3 -37.46 7.69 -77.39
N ARG A 4 -37.55 8.20 -76.16
CA ARG A 4 -36.43 8.51 -75.28
C ARG A 4 -35.97 7.22 -74.61
N GLU A 5 -34.81 6.71 -75.02
CA GLU A 5 -34.11 5.66 -74.26
C GLU A 5 -33.56 6.24 -72.95
N SER A 6 -34.05 5.70 -71.84
CA SER A 6 -33.59 6.01 -70.48
C SER A 6 -32.40 5.14 -70.12
N ARG A 7 -31.21 5.75 -69.99
CA ARG A 7 -30.01 5.10 -69.45
C ARG A 7 -29.99 5.24 -67.94
N THR A 8 -30.23 4.14 -67.24
CA THR A 8 -30.03 4.02 -65.78
C THR A 8 -28.53 3.93 -65.48
N PRO A 9 -27.98 4.68 -64.51
CA PRO A 9 -26.59 4.55 -64.11
C PRO A 9 -26.41 3.29 -63.24
N ALA A 10 -25.44 2.46 -63.62
CA ALA A 10 -25.05 1.28 -62.86
C ALA A 10 -24.44 1.69 -61.51
N ILE A 11 -25.09 1.26 -60.43
CA ILE A 11 -24.59 1.35 -59.05
C ILE A 11 -23.40 0.39 -58.92
N ARG A 12 -22.18 0.94 -58.81
CA ARG A 12 -20.99 0.15 -58.47
C ARG A 12 -21.04 -0.27 -57.01
N SER A 13 -20.90 -1.58 -56.78
CA SER A 13 -20.80 -2.19 -55.46
C SER A 13 -19.52 -1.76 -54.72
N PRO A 14 -19.60 -1.39 -53.43
CA PRO A 14 -18.43 -1.12 -52.60
C PRO A 14 -17.84 -2.45 -52.14
N GLN A 15 -16.93 -3.05 -52.92
CA GLN A 15 -16.30 -4.33 -52.53
C GLN A 15 -14.80 -4.43 -52.79
N GLU A 16 -14.08 -3.32 -53.02
CA GLU A 16 -12.63 -3.36 -53.20
C GLU A 16 -11.94 -2.23 -52.44
N ASP A 17 -11.74 -2.39 -51.12
CA ASP A 17 -10.70 -1.64 -50.40
C ASP A 17 -10.13 -2.39 -49.16
N GLU A 18 -10.08 -3.73 -49.20
CA GLU A 18 -9.50 -4.57 -48.12
C GLU A 18 -8.14 -5.20 -48.49
N ARG A 19 -7.31 -4.52 -49.29
CA ARG A 19 -5.95 -5.01 -49.64
C ARG A 19 -4.81 -4.10 -49.19
N GLY A 20 -4.95 -3.45 -48.04
CA GLY A 20 -3.92 -2.56 -47.48
C GLY A 20 -3.59 -2.70 -45.99
N GLN A 21 -4.23 -3.60 -45.25
CA GLN A 21 -3.92 -3.80 -43.83
C GLN A 21 -2.88 -4.90 -43.65
N THR A 22 -1.61 -4.51 -43.84
CA THR A 22 -0.47 -5.30 -43.34
C THR A 22 -0.69 -5.49 -41.84
N PRO A 23 -0.86 -6.72 -41.32
CA PRO A 23 -0.99 -6.90 -39.89
C PRO A 23 0.36 -6.51 -39.29
N LEU A 24 0.39 -5.41 -38.55
CA LEU A 24 1.42 -5.11 -37.57
C LEU A 24 1.38 -6.26 -36.56
N ARG A 25 2.04 -7.38 -36.91
CA ARG A 25 2.47 -8.41 -35.97
C ARG A 25 3.42 -7.69 -35.04
N ALA A 26 2.85 -7.09 -34.00
CA ALA A 26 3.58 -6.70 -32.83
C ALA A 26 4.30 -7.97 -32.35
N THR A 27 5.58 -8.05 -32.68
CA THR A 27 6.52 -9.01 -32.12
C THR A 27 6.51 -8.75 -30.62
N GLN A 28 5.57 -9.38 -29.90
CA GLN A 28 5.64 -9.54 -28.47
C GLN A 28 6.86 -10.42 -28.24
N ALA A 29 8.03 -9.80 -28.18
CA ALA A 29 9.24 -10.42 -27.70
C ALA A 29 8.89 -11.02 -26.34
N GLN A 30 8.70 -12.34 -26.31
CA GLN A 30 8.44 -13.08 -25.09
C GLN A 30 9.66 -12.86 -24.22
N ALA A 31 9.51 -12.03 -23.19
CA ALA A 31 10.58 -11.80 -22.23
C ALA A 31 11.06 -13.18 -21.74
N PRO A 32 12.38 -13.44 -21.72
CA PRO A 32 12.92 -14.74 -21.39
C PRO A 32 12.36 -15.18 -20.03
N ARG A 33 11.65 -16.31 -20.03
CA ARG A 33 11.08 -16.88 -18.80
C ARG A 33 12.24 -17.16 -17.86
N ALA A 34 12.31 -16.45 -16.73
CA ALA A 34 13.29 -16.70 -15.70
C ALA A 34 13.24 -18.20 -15.34
N SER A 35 14.40 -18.84 -15.25
CA SER A 35 14.48 -20.26 -14.90
C SER A 35 13.76 -20.52 -13.57
N ALA A 36 13.11 -21.68 -13.44
CA ALA A 36 12.39 -22.05 -12.21
C ALA A 36 13.27 -21.85 -10.96
N ARG A 37 14.56 -22.18 -11.07
CA ARG A 37 15.57 -21.97 -10.02
C ARG A 37 15.70 -20.51 -9.59
N ARG A 38 15.76 -19.56 -10.54
CA ARG A 38 15.81 -18.12 -10.23
C ARG A 38 14.54 -17.66 -9.52
N ARG A 39 13.38 -18.15 -9.95
CA ARG A 39 12.09 -17.83 -9.32
C ARG A 39 12.04 -18.33 -7.87
N TRP A 40 12.48 -19.56 -7.61
CA TRP A 40 12.54 -20.11 -6.25
C TRP A 40 13.54 -19.36 -5.36
N ALA A 41 14.72 -19.03 -5.90
CA ALA A 41 15.72 -18.26 -5.17
C ALA A 41 15.16 -16.89 -4.74
N GLU A 42 14.37 -16.23 -5.59
CA GLU A 42 13.72 -14.98 -5.25
C GLU A 42 12.59 -15.16 -4.22
N LEU A 43 11.74 -16.20 -4.38
CA LEU A 43 10.61 -16.47 -3.49
C LEU A 43 11.02 -16.88 -2.08
N ILE A 44 12.20 -17.49 -1.91
CA ILE A 44 12.73 -17.90 -0.59
C ILE A 44 13.74 -16.87 -0.08
N GLY A 45 14.63 -16.40 -0.96
CA GLY A 45 15.70 -15.48 -0.60
C GLY A 45 15.17 -14.13 -0.11
N PHE A 46 14.16 -13.54 -0.76
CA PHE A 46 13.63 -12.26 -0.31
C PHE A 46 13.00 -12.35 1.09
N PRO A 47 12.12 -13.31 1.42
CA PRO A 47 11.62 -13.48 2.78
C PRO A 47 12.72 -13.64 3.83
N LEU A 48 13.76 -14.43 3.55
CA LEU A 48 14.89 -14.59 4.48
C LEU A 48 15.62 -13.27 4.74
N VAL A 49 15.86 -12.48 3.69
CA VAL A 49 16.48 -11.16 3.83
C VAL A 49 15.55 -10.19 4.56
N ALA A 50 14.24 -10.21 4.30
CA ALA A 50 13.26 -9.37 4.98
C ALA A 50 13.18 -9.69 6.48
N VAL A 51 13.17 -10.97 6.85
CA VAL A 51 13.24 -11.41 8.26
C VAL A 51 14.57 -11.01 8.89
N SER A 52 15.68 -11.16 8.18
CA SER A 52 17.00 -10.75 8.69
C SER A 52 17.09 -9.25 8.95
N ALA A 53 16.53 -8.42 8.06
CA ALA A 53 16.45 -6.97 8.24
C ALA A 53 15.55 -6.61 9.43
N ALA A 54 14.42 -7.29 9.60
CA ALA A 54 13.54 -7.10 10.74
C ALA A 54 14.21 -7.51 12.07
N LEU A 55 14.95 -8.64 12.09
CA LEU A 55 15.76 -9.06 13.23
C LEU A 55 16.80 -8.01 13.59
N TRP A 56 17.57 -7.52 12.59
CA TRP A 56 18.55 -6.48 12.81
C TRP A 56 17.93 -5.21 13.40
N LEU A 57 16.77 -4.78 12.88
CA LEU A 57 16.09 -3.57 13.34
C LEU A 57 15.59 -3.69 14.79
N HIS A 58 15.00 -4.83 15.15
CA HIS A 58 14.36 -5.04 16.45
C HIS A 58 15.27 -5.61 17.53
N LEU A 59 16.40 -6.23 17.17
CA LEU A 59 17.38 -6.77 18.11
C LEU A 59 18.67 -5.95 18.17
N GLY A 60 18.90 -5.04 17.21
CA GLY A 60 20.07 -4.17 17.17
C GLY A 60 20.10 -3.09 18.26
N THR A 61 19.00 -2.90 18.99
CA THR A 61 18.89 -1.95 20.10
C THR A 61 18.71 -2.66 21.44
N ALA A 62 19.37 -2.12 22.48
CA ALA A 62 19.26 -2.65 23.84
C ALA A 62 17.84 -2.52 24.43
N LYS A 63 17.03 -1.60 23.92
CA LYS A 63 15.65 -1.35 24.35
C LYS A 63 14.69 -1.44 23.17
N VAL A 64 13.42 -1.74 23.46
CA VAL A 64 12.33 -1.59 22.48
C VAL A 64 12.23 -0.13 22.02
N TYR A 65 11.83 0.06 20.76
CA TYR A 65 11.83 1.38 20.14
C TYR A 65 10.80 2.34 20.75
N ASP A 66 9.60 1.82 21.04
CA ASP A 66 8.52 2.57 21.65
C ASP A 66 7.69 1.72 22.62
N PHE A 67 6.98 2.40 23.52
CA PHE A 67 6.16 1.74 24.55
C PHE A 67 4.72 1.46 24.11
N ASP A 68 4.22 2.05 23.02
CA ASP A 68 2.83 1.82 22.57
C ASP A 68 2.61 0.35 22.18
N GLY A 69 3.68 -0.34 21.75
CA GLY A 69 3.64 -1.79 21.53
C GLY A 69 3.18 -2.59 22.75
N LEU A 70 3.59 -2.18 23.96
CA LEU A 70 3.13 -2.81 25.21
C LEU A 70 1.64 -2.61 25.42
N TRP A 71 1.13 -1.42 25.13
CA TRP A 71 -0.30 -1.14 25.22
C TRP A 71 -1.11 -1.96 24.21
N HIS A 72 -0.66 -2.04 22.95
CA HIS A 72 -1.32 -2.85 21.93
C HIS A 72 -1.37 -4.34 22.30
N LEU A 73 -0.28 -4.87 22.88
CA LEU A 73 -0.23 -6.25 23.37
C LEU A 73 -1.09 -6.46 24.62
N ALA A 74 -1.16 -5.47 25.52
CA ALA A 74 -2.03 -5.52 26.68
C ALA A 74 -3.51 -5.59 26.26
N GLN A 75 -3.91 -4.79 25.26
CA GLN A 75 -5.27 -4.86 24.70
C GLN A 75 -5.54 -6.20 24.02
N ALA A 76 -4.59 -6.72 23.22
CA ALA A 76 -4.71 -8.05 22.63
C ALA A 76 -4.89 -9.15 23.70
N ARG A 77 -4.18 -9.06 24.84
CA ARG A 77 -4.35 -9.96 25.98
C ARG A 77 -5.70 -9.79 26.68
N ALA A 78 -6.23 -8.57 26.74
CA ALA A 78 -7.59 -8.34 27.24
C ALA A 78 -8.63 -9.07 26.36
N TYR A 79 -8.47 -9.08 25.04
CA TYR A 79 -9.34 -9.84 24.14
C TYR A 79 -9.29 -11.35 24.36
N VAL A 80 -8.10 -11.90 24.63
CA VAL A 80 -7.96 -13.32 24.96
C VAL A 80 -8.68 -13.66 26.27
N SER A 81 -8.53 -12.81 27.30
CA SER A 81 -9.01 -13.09 28.65
C SER A 81 -10.47 -12.70 28.91
N ARG A 82 -10.99 -11.69 28.21
CA ARG A 82 -12.33 -11.11 28.43
C ARG A 82 -13.27 -11.30 27.24
N GLY A 83 -12.78 -11.89 26.15
CA GLY A 83 -13.52 -12.13 24.92
C GLY A 83 -13.18 -11.10 23.84
N LEU A 84 -13.28 -11.54 22.58
CA LEU A 84 -12.88 -10.75 21.40
C LEU A 84 -13.80 -9.52 21.17
N TRP A 85 -14.97 -9.46 21.80
CA TRP A 85 -15.94 -8.36 21.72
C TRP A 85 -15.84 -7.42 22.93
N TYR A 86 -14.81 -7.57 23.76
CA TYR A 86 -14.56 -6.71 24.90
C TYR A 86 -14.33 -5.27 24.43
N GLY A 87 -15.18 -4.35 24.85
CA GLY A 87 -15.20 -2.95 24.38
C GLY A 87 -14.72 -1.94 25.41
N GLU A 88 -14.05 -2.36 26.48
CA GLU A 88 -13.54 -1.42 27.49
C GLU A 88 -12.01 -1.25 27.34
N PHE A 89 -11.52 -0.08 27.73
CA PHE A 89 -10.10 0.25 27.73
C PHE A 89 -9.63 0.67 29.14
N PRO A 90 -9.30 -0.29 30.02
CA PRO A 90 -8.94 -0.02 31.42
C PRO A 90 -7.75 0.92 31.60
N TRP A 91 -6.86 1.00 30.59
CA TRP A 91 -5.67 1.86 30.62
C TRP A 91 -5.89 3.23 29.98
N LEU A 92 -7.04 3.44 29.31
CA LEU A 92 -7.36 4.67 28.58
C LEU A 92 -8.69 5.29 29.03
N VAL A 93 -9.05 5.14 30.31
CA VAL A 93 -10.36 5.53 30.88
C VAL A 93 -10.72 6.99 30.60
N ALA A 94 -9.76 7.90 30.69
CA ALA A 94 -10.00 9.33 30.45
C ALA A 94 -10.00 9.72 28.96
N SER A 95 -9.68 8.79 28.06
CA SER A 95 -9.64 9.06 26.61
C SER A 95 -11.01 8.90 25.96
N ALA A 96 -11.18 9.45 24.76
CA ALA A 96 -12.36 9.19 23.95
C ALA A 96 -12.60 7.68 23.73
N ALA A 97 -11.53 6.89 23.57
CA ALA A 97 -11.63 5.44 23.38
C ALA A 97 -12.16 4.73 24.63
N GLY A 98 -11.72 5.16 25.82
CA GLY A 98 -12.25 4.66 27.09
C GLY A 98 -13.70 5.05 27.35
N GLN A 99 -14.17 6.16 26.78
CA GLN A 99 -15.55 6.64 26.92
C GLN A 99 -16.53 6.00 25.93
N THR A 100 -16.11 5.75 24.69
CA THR A 100 -16.97 5.12 23.68
C THR A 100 -16.89 3.60 23.69
N GLY A 101 -15.71 3.07 24.03
CA GLY A 101 -15.42 1.65 23.84
C GLY A 101 -15.06 1.26 22.41
N GLY A 102 -14.94 2.26 21.52
CA GLY A 102 -14.53 2.07 20.14
C GLY A 102 -13.06 1.68 20.03
N ASP A 103 -12.75 0.79 19.09
CA ASP A 103 -11.38 0.44 18.74
C ASP A 103 -11.07 0.67 17.26
N ASP A 104 -10.25 1.67 16.98
CA ASP A 104 -9.81 1.98 15.62
C ASP A 104 -8.79 0.99 15.09
N TRP A 105 -8.14 0.24 15.98
CA TRP A 105 -7.06 -0.70 15.71
C TRP A 105 -7.45 -2.15 16.05
N TYR A 106 -8.74 -2.44 16.15
CA TYR A 106 -9.27 -3.75 16.51
C TYR A 106 -8.58 -4.91 15.79
N GLY A 107 -8.55 -4.86 14.45
CA GLY A 107 -7.91 -5.90 13.65
C GLY A 107 -6.41 -6.02 13.89
N PHE A 108 -5.73 -4.93 14.25
CA PHE A 108 -4.33 -4.96 14.62
C PHE A 108 -4.12 -5.68 15.96
N HIS A 109 -4.93 -5.42 16.99
CA HIS A 109 -4.82 -6.16 18.25
C HIS A 109 -5.14 -7.64 18.07
N LEU A 110 -6.09 -8.01 17.20
CA LEU A 110 -6.34 -9.41 16.86
C LEU A 110 -5.11 -10.08 16.23
N LEU A 111 -4.39 -9.38 15.35
CA LEU A 111 -3.13 -9.88 14.78
C LEU A 111 -2.04 -10.06 15.85
N LEU A 112 -2.14 -9.35 16.98
CA LEU A 112 -1.16 -9.44 18.06
C LEU A 112 -1.43 -10.56 19.06
N ILE A 113 -2.63 -11.14 19.07
CA ILE A 113 -3.02 -12.22 19.99
C ILE A 113 -1.97 -13.34 20.08
N PRO A 114 -1.41 -13.89 18.98
CA PRO A 114 -0.43 -14.97 19.08
C PRO A 114 0.82 -14.62 19.89
N PHE A 115 1.22 -13.34 19.91
CA PHE A 115 2.41 -12.90 20.64
C PHE A 115 2.15 -12.71 22.13
N THR A 116 0.89 -12.63 22.56
CA THR A 116 0.54 -12.50 23.99
C THR A 116 0.92 -13.73 24.82
N LEU A 117 1.21 -14.86 24.16
CA LEU A 117 1.67 -16.12 24.73
C LEU A 117 3.13 -16.08 25.21
N ILE A 118 3.92 -15.13 24.73
CA ILE A 118 5.31 -14.96 25.18
C ILE A 118 5.28 -14.35 26.59
N PRO A 119 5.93 -14.94 27.62
CA PRO A 119 5.81 -14.44 28.99
C PRO A 119 6.43 -13.06 29.20
N ASP A 120 7.63 -12.84 28.64
CA ASP A 120 8.38 -11.61 28.83
C ASP A 120 7.83 -10.47 27.95
N PRO A 121 7.40 -9.33 28.54
CA PRO A 121 6.82 -8.22 27.78
C PRO A 121 7.74 -7.60 26.74
N GLU A 122 9.05 -7.56 26.99
CA GLU A 122 10.01 -7.01 26.04
C GLU A 122 10.11 -7.91 24.79
N TRP A 123 10.23 -9.23 25.00
CA TRP A 123 10.25 -10.20 23.92
C TRP A 123 8.92 -10.29 23.17
N GLN A 124 7.77 -10.07 23.82
CA GLN A 124 6.47 -9.94 23.14
C GLN A 124 6.54 -8.84 22.08
N VAL A 125 7.00 -7.64 22.47
CA VAL A 125 7.11 -6.48 21.57
C VAL A 125 8.13 -6.76 20.45
N ARG A 126 9.31 -7.28 20.78
CA ARG A 126 10.36 -7.55 19.78
C ARG A 126 9.89 -8.56 18.73
N ILE A 127 9.31 -9.68 19.15
CA ILE A 127 8.87 -10.74 18.22
C ILE A 127 7.68 -10.27 17.38
N ALA A 128 6.70 -9.60 17.98
CA ALA A 128 5.60 -8.99 17.24
C ALA A 128 6.12 -7.99 16.20
N GLY A 129 7.05 -7.12 16.61
CA GLY A 129 7.73 -6.16 15.74
C GLY A 129 8.43 -6.81 14.56
N ILE A 130 9.25 -7.84 14.80
CA ILE A 130 9.94 -8.59 13.74
C ILE A 130 8.94 -9.12 12.70
N CYS A 131 7.85 -9.74 13.17
CA CYS A 131 6.82 -10.29 12.29
C CYS A 131 6.08 -9.20 11.49
N LEU A 132 5.73 -8.07 12.12
CA LEU A 132 5.07 -6.95 11.45
C LEU A 132 5.97 -6.30 10.40
N THR A 133 7.24 -6.02 10.73
CA THR A 133 8.21 -5.42 9.82
C THR A 133 8.50 -6.33 8.63
N ALA A 134 8.75 -7.62 8.88
CA ALA A 134 8.97 -8.59 7.80
C ALA A 134 7.73 -8.69 6.89
N SER A 135 6.53 -8.70 7.47
CA SER A 135 5.28 -8.72 6.71
C SER A 135 5.12 -7.45 5.86
N ALA A 136 5.44 -6.28 6.41
CA ALA A 136 5.37 -5.03 5.66
C ALA A 136 6.34 -5.01 4.47
N LEU A 137 7.58 -5.46 4.67
CA LEU A 137 8.58 -5.59 3.60
C LEU A 137 8.13 -6.58 2.51
N LEU A 138 7.54 -7.71 2.91
CA LEU A 138 6.99 -8.71 1.99
C LEU A 138 5.81 -8.17 1.18
N ILE A 139 4.88 -7.48 1.81
CA ILE A 139 3.73 -6.84 1.13
C ILE A 139 4.22 -5.81 0.11
N LEU A 140 5.18 -4.97 0.50
CA LEU A 140 5.75 -3.96 -0.37
C LEU A 140 6.49 -4.59 -1.56
N TRP A 141 7.34 -5.58 -1.31
CA TRP A 141 8.01 -6.34 -2.37
C TRP A 141 7.01 -6.97 -3.33
N TRP A 142 5.97 -7.61 -2.79
CA TRP A 142 4.92 -8.23 -3.59
C TRP A 142 4.17 -7.21 -4.46
N ALA A 143 3.81 -6.05 -3.91
CA ALA A 143 3.19 -4.97 -4.65
C ALA A 143 4.07 -4.51 -5.83
N LEU A 144 5.36 -4.31 -5.58
CA LEU A 144 6.34 -3.91 -6.60
C LEU A 144 6.53 -4.99 -7.67
N ARG A 145 6.52 -6.27 -7.28
CA ARG A 145 6.56 -7.42 -8.20
C ARG A 145 5.36 -7.46 -9.12
N LEU A 146 4.15 -7.25 -8.59
CA LEU A 146 2.92 -7.19 -9.38
C LEU A 146 2.93 -6.02 -10.39
N MET A 147 3.61 -4.93 -10.03
CA MET A 147 3.82 -3.78 -10.92
C MET A 147 5.03 -3.94 -11.85
N GLN A 148 5.76 -5.06 -11.77
CA GLN A 148 6.97 -5.33 -12.57
C GLN A 148 8.05 -4.26 -12.41
N VAL A 149 8.17 -3.67 -11.22
CA VAL A 149 9.20 -2.68 -10.92
C VAL A 149 10.58 -3.33 -11.00
N GLN A 150 11.50 -2.69 -11.71
CA GLN A 150 12.88 -3.14 -11.81
C GLN A 150 13.55 -3.09 -10.43
N ALA A 151 14.34 -4.12 -10.11
CA ALA A 151 14.96 -4.27 -8.79
C ALA A 151 13.95 -4.21 -7.62
N ALA A 152 12.74 -4.76 -7.80
CA ALA A 152 11.70 -4.82 -6.76
C ALA A 152 12.19 -5.38 -5.40
N TRP A 153 13.28 -6.16 -5.37
CA TRP A 153 13.91 -6.68 -4.16
C TRP A 153 14.62 -5.61 -3.32
N LEU A 154 15.06 -4.50 -3.92
CA LEU A 154 15.84 -3.46 -3.21
C LEU A 154 14.95 -2.39 -2.59
N TRP A 155 13.91 -1.98 -3.32
CA TRP A 155 13.04 -0.86 -2.95
C TRP A 155 12.36 -0.97 -1.57
N PRO A 156 11.91 -2.15 -1.09
CA PRO A 156 11.34 -2.26 0.24
C PRO A 156 12.29 -1.75 1.34
N PHE A 157 13.58 -2.07 1.22
CA PHE A 157 14.60 -1.65 2.18
C PHE A 157 14.91 -0.15 2.05
N LEU A 158 14.98 0.40 0.84
CA LEU A 158 15.17 1.83 0.64
C LEU A 158 14.00 2.65 1.19
N ILE A 159 12.76 2.19 1.01
CA ILE A 159 11.57 2.87 1.52
C ILE A 159 11.49 2.75 3.04
N ALA A 160 11.74 1.57 3.60
CA ALA A 160 11.60 1.35 5.03
C ALA A 160 12.78 1.89 5.86
N LEU A 161 14.00 1.80 5.35
CA LEU A 161 15.24 2.08 6.09
C LEU A 161 16.02 3.27 5.53
N GLY A 162 15.64 3.80 4.37
CA GLY A 162 16.39 4.89 3.70
C GLY A 162 16.12 6.29 4.24
N SER A 163 15.28 6.44 5.28
CA SER A 163 15.03 7.72 5.94
C SER A 163 14.97 7.54 7.45
N THR A 164 15.52 8.53 8.17
CA THR A 164 15.44 8.62 9.64
C THR A 164 14.00 8.82 10.14
N ALA A 165 13.07 9.23 9.28
CA ALA A 165 11.64 9.27 9.61
C ALA A 165 10.93 7.93 9.39
N ALA A 166 11.40 7.13 8.43
CA ALA A 166 10.76 5.87 8.05
C ALA A 166 11.18 4.71 8.95
N ALA A 167 12.48 4.53 9.18
CA ALA A 167 13.02 3.39 9.93
C ALA A 167 12.38 3.25 11.34
N PRO A 168 12.21 4.34 12.12
CA PRO A 168 11.46 4.31 13.37
C PRO A 168 10.07 3.69 13.26
N ARG A 169 9.30 4.03 12.23
CA ARG A 169 7.91 3.56 12.05
C ARG A 169 7.84 2.06 11.76
N TYR A 170 8.91 1.49 11.21
CA TYR A 170 9.04 0.05 11.02
C TYR A 170 9.67 -0.67 12.22
N ALA A 171 10.28 0.06 13.16
CA ALA A 171 10.77 -0.48 14.43
C ALA A 171 9.70 -0.46 15.54
N MET A 172 8.61 0.28 15.35
CA MET A 172 7.49 0.34 16.28
C MET A 172 6.47 -0.79 16.07
N VAL A 173 5.86 -1.28 17.15
CA VAL A 173 4.72 -2.23 17.09
C VAL A 173 3.42 -1.44 17.01
N ARG A 174 3.12 -0.93 15.81
CA ARG A 174 1.94 -0.09 15.57
C ARG A 174 1.20 -0.50 14.29
N PRO A 175 -0.10 -0.20 14.17
CA PRO A 175 -0.88 -0.44 12.96
C PRO A 175 -0.27 0.21 11.71
N GLN A 176 0.44 1.34 11.91
CA GLN A 176 1.09 2.10 10.86
C GLN A 176 2.11 1.28 10.06
N THR A 177 2.79 0.31 10.68
CA THR A 177 3.80 -0.54 10.04
C THR A 177 3.21 -1.28 8.83
N LEU A 178 1.97 -1.78 8.94
CA LEU A 178 1.28 -2.44 7.84
C LEU A 178 0.49 -1.44 6.98
N SER A 179 -0.18 -0.46 7.58
CA SER A 179 -1.02 0.48 6.82
C SER A 179 -0.21 1.42 5.92
N ASN A 180 1.09 1.60 6.17
CA ASN A 180 1.95 2.37 5.25
C ASN A 180 2.18 1.65 3.91
N VAL A 181 2.15 0.31 3.88
CA VAL A 181 2.47 -0.47 2.67
C VAL A 181 1.25 -1.00 1.93
N LEU A 182 0.13 -1.22 2.62
CA LEU A 182 -1.10 -1.72 2.01
C LEU A 182 -1.67 -0.81 0.89
N PRO A 183 -1.62 0.54 0.97
CA PRO A 183 -2.03 1.41 -0.13
C PRO A 183 -1.19 1.22 -1.40
N LEU A 184 0.08 0.83 -1.27
CA LEU A 184 0.93 0.50 -2.40
C LEU A 184 0.52 -0.83 -3.04
N LEU A 185 0.05 -1.80 -2.24
CA LEU A 185 -0.56 -3.03 -2.76
C LEU A 185 -1.90 -2.77 -3.46
N ALA A 186 -2.63 -1.72 -3.09
CA ALA A 186 -3.87 -1.33 -3.76
C ALA A 186 -3.65 -1.01 -5.24
N LEU A 187 -2.53 -0.38 -5.60
CA LEU A 187 -2.22 0.03 -6.97
C LEU A 187 -2.31 -1.13 -7.99
N PRO A 188 -1.54 -2.22 -7.88
CA PRO A 188 -1.63 -3.33 -8.83
C PRO A 188 -3.00 -4.04 -8.79
N LEU A 189 -3.65 -4.12 -7.62
CA LEU A 189 -4.94 -4.79 -7.49
C LEU A 189 -6.08 -4.00 -8.13
N LEU A 190 -6.07 -2.67 -8.03
CA LEU A 190 -7.05 -1.79 -8.69
C LEU A 190 -6.78 -1.68 -10.20
N LEU A 191 -5.52 -1.76 -10.64
CA LEU A 191 -5.18 -1.71 -12.06
C LEU A 191 -5.56 -3.02 -12.79
N ARG A 192 -5.16 -4.17 -12.23
CA ARG A 192 -5.17 -5.46 -12.94
C ARG A 192 -5.80 -6.60 -12.14
N GLY A 193 -6.12 -6.40 -10.86
CA GLY A 193 -6.65 -7.43 -9.98
C GLY A 193 -8.11 -7.79 -10.22
N ALA A 194 -8.52 -8.91 -9.61
CA ALA A 194 -9.93 -9.28 -9.50
C ALA A 194 -10.63 -8.41 -8.43
N PRO A 195 -11.90 -7.99 -8.62
CA PRO A 195 -12.62 -7.13 -7.68
C PRO A 195 -12.63 -7.65 -6.24
N TRP A 196 -12.75 -8.97 -6.03
CA TRP A 196 -12.74 -9.56 -4.68
C TRP A 196 -11.40 -9.35 -3.96
N LYS A 197 -10.27 -9.25 -4.67
CA LYS A 197 -8.96 -8.95 -4.06
C LYS A 197 -8.91 -7.50 -3.57
N ALA A 198 -9.54 -6.59 -4.31
CA ALA A 198 -9.68 -5.20 -3.90
C ALA A 198 -10.61 -5.08 -2.68
N ALA A 199 -11.71 -5.84 -2.65
CA ALA A 199 -12.58 -5.94 -1.48
C ALA A 199 -11.83 -6.48 -0.25
N LEU A 200 -11.10 -7.60 -0.40
CA LEU A 200 -10.31 -8.15 0.69
C LEU A 200 -9.26 -7.16 1.21
N LEU A 201 -8.57 -6.45 0.32
CA LEU A 201 -7.62 -5.40 0.72
C LEU A 201 -8.32 -4.28 1.50
N GLY A 202 -9.45 -3.77 0.98
CA GLY A 202 -10.23 -2.74 1.64
C GLY A 202 -10.69 -3.17 3.03
N PHE A 203 -11.17 -4.42 3.15
CA PHE A 203 -11.52 -5.04 4.42
C PHE A 203 -10.33 -5.06 5.36
N CYS A 204 -9.22 -5.72 4.99
CA CYS A 204 -8.05 -5.86 5.84
C CYS A 204 -7.47 -4.50 6.27
N PHE A 205 -7.42 -3.53 5.36
CA PHE A 205 -6.89 -2.20 5.66
C PHE A 205 -7.71 -1.48 6.70
N THR A 206 -9.02 -1.35 6.48
CA THR A 206 -9.93 -0.71 7.43
C THR A 206 -9.94 -1.48 8.75
N TRP A 207 -9.99 -2.81 8.70
CA TRP A 207 -9.98 -3.69 9.87
C TRP A 207 -8.77 -3.47 10.77
N ILE A 208 -7.57 -3.41 10.17
CA ILE A 208 -6.30 -3.25 10.90
C ILE A 208 -6.12 -1.81 11.39
N HIS A 209 -6.44 -0.81 10.56
CA HIS A 209 -6.14 0.58 10.88
C HIS A 209 -7.22 1.52 10.34
N PHE A 210 -8.26 1.73 11.15
CA PHE A 210 -9.41 2.50 10.70
C PHE A 210 -9.10 3.99 10.53
N ASN A 211 -8.28 4.59 11.38
CA ASN A 211 -8.03 6.04 11.37
C ASN A 211 -7.43 6.59 10.07
N VAL A 212 -6.85 5.72 9.24
CA VAL A 212 -6.29 6.09 7.95
C VAL A 212 -7.08 5.52 6.78
N PHE A 213 -8.33 5.07 6.98
CA PHE A 213 -9.19 4.46 5.95
C PHE A 213 -9.24 5.30 4.65
N TRP A 214 -9.24 6.63 4.79
CA TRP A 214 -9.32 7.59 3.69
C TRP A 214 -8.14 7.48 2.71
N MET A 215 -6.98 6.95 3.13
CA MET A 215 -5.82 6.77 2.24
C MET A 215 -6.15 5.87 1.04
N LEU A 216 -6.92 4.79 1.24
CA LEU A 216 -7.34 3.93 0.13
C LEU A 216 -8.29 4.65 -0.82
N LEU A 217 -9.18 5.50 -0.29
CA LEU A 217 -10.08 6.32 -1.12
C LEU A 217 -9.29 7.28 -2.00
N VAL A 218 -8.26 7.92 -1.45
CA VAL A 218 -7.36 8.81 -2.22
C VAL A 218 -6.65 8.04 -3.32
N VAL A 219 -6.10 6.85 -3.04
CA VAL A 219 -5.44 6.01 -4.05
C VAL A 219 -6.41 5.61 -5.17
N ALA A 220 -7.62 5.16 -4.82
CA ALA A 220 -8.62 4.79 -5.80
C ALA A 220 -9.09 5.99 -6.63
N ALA A 221 -9.36 7.13 -6.00
CA ALA A 221 -9.76 8.35 -6.69
C ALA A 221 -8.68 8.84 -7.66
N ALA A 222 -7.41 8.86 -7.23
CA ALA A 222 -6.28 9.23 -8.08
C ALA A 222 -6.15 8.28 -9.28
N LEU A 223 -6.27 6.96 -9.07
CA LEU A 223 -6.23 5.99 -10.15
C LEU A 223 -7.41 6.14 -11.13
N MET A 224 -8.62 6.35 -10.61
CA MET A 224 -9.80 6.58 -11.42
C MET A 224 -9.64 7.85 -12.27
N LEU A 225 -9.14 8.94 -11.68
CA LEU A 225 -8.87 10.20 -12.36
C LEU A 225 -7.83 10.01 -13.47
N VAL A 226 -6.67 9.40 -13.17
CA VAL A 226 -5.62 9.14 -14.16
C VAL A 226 -6.15 8.27 -15.31
N ARG A 227 -6.92 7.22 -15.02
CA ARG A 227 -7.52 6.36 -16.06
C ARG A 227 -8.56 7.10 -16.89
N TRP A 228 -9.39 7.92 -16.28
CA TRP A 228 -10.35 8.75 -17.00
C TRP A 228 -9.64 9.74 -17.92
N LEU A 229 -8.61 10.45 -17.44
CA LEU A 229 -7.86 11.42 -18.24
C LEU A 229 -7.11 10.76 -19.42
N THR A 230 -6.54 9.57 -19.22
CA THR A 230 -5.70 8.89 -20.23
C THR A 230 -6.47 8.00 -21.19
N THR A 231 -7.52 7.32 -20.72
CA THR A 231 -8.24 6.31 -21.51
C THR A 231 -9.71 6.66 -21.76
N ARG A 232 -10.24 7.71 -21.11
CA ARG A 232 -11.67 8.08 -21.11
C ARG A 232 -12.61 6.95 -20.66
N ARG A 233 -12.07 5.90 -20.04
CA ARG A 233 -12.81 4.76 -19.51
C ARG A 233 -12.72 4.75 -17.99
N LEU A 234 -13.88 4.82 -17.35
CA LEU A 234 -14.00 4.69 -15.90
C LEU A 234 -14.26 3.23 -15.55
N GLU A 235 -13.34 2.61 -14.81
CA GLU A 235 -13.55 1.29 -14.25
C GLU A 235 -13.86 1.44 -12.77
N TRP A 236 -15.12 1.22 -12.41
CA TRP A 236 -15.65 1.46 -11.07
C TRP A 236 -15.82 0.17 -10.26
N ARG A 237 -15.77 -1.01 -10.88
CA ARG A 237 -16.07 -2.28 -10.19
C ARG A 237 -15.04 -2.58 -9.11
N ARG A 238 -13.74 -2.38 -9.38
CA ARG A 238 -12.68 -2.63 -8.37
C ARG A 238 -12.66 -1.58 -7.26
N PRO A 239 -12.74 -0.26 -7.54
CA PRO A 239 -12.93 0.75 -6.49
C PRO A 239 -14.18 0.51 -5.64
N LEU A 240 -15.31 0.16 -6.25
CA LEU A 240 -16.54 -0.14 -5.52
C LEU A 240 -16.41 -1.40 -4.66
N ALA A 241 -15.77 -2.46 -5.18
CA ALA A 241 -15.50 -3.66 -4.41
C ALA A 241 -14.59 -3.36 -3.21
N MET A 242 -13.54 -2.55 -3.40
CA MET A 242 -12.68 -2.06 -2.32
C MET A 242 -13.49 -1.30 -1.27
N LEU A 243 -14.36 -0.37 -1.69
CA LEU A 243 -15.24 0.37 -0.79
C LEU A 243 -16.17 -0.58 0.00
N GLY A 244 -16.77 -1.58 -0.66
CA GLY A 244 -17.59 -2.58 0.01
C GLY A 244 -16.80 -3.37 1.06
N GLY A 245 -15.56 -3.74 0.75
CA GLY A 245 -14.62 -4.33 1.71
C GLY A 245 -14.32 -3.39 2.89
N MET A 246 -14.06 -2.11 2.62
CA MET A 246 -13.82 -1.11 3.67
C MET A 246 -15.05 -0.96 4.58
N VAL A 247 -16.26 -0.91 4.02
CA VAL A 247 -17.50 -0.85 4.81
C VAL A 247 -17.66 -2.11 5.67
N ALA A 248 -17.38 -3.29 5.13
CA ALA A 248 -17.41 -4.53 5.92
C ALA A 248 -16.36 -4.52 7.04
N GLY A 249 -15.14 -4.04 6.77
CA GLY A 249 -14.07 -3.92 7.78
C GLY A 249 -14.34 -2.83 8.83
N TRP A 250 -15.27 -1.93 8.56
CA TRP A 250 -15.76 -0.98 9.54
C TRP A 250 -16.89 -1.61 10.37
N LEU A 251 -17.93 -2.14 9.73
CA LEU A 251 -19.14 -2.58 10.43
C LEU A 251 -18.98 -3.88 11.24
N LEU A 252 -18.02 -4.74 10.91
CA LEU A 252 -17.85 -6.02 11.59
C LEU A 252 -17.10 -5.92 12.93
N ARG A 253 -16.58 -4.74 13.31
CA ARG A 253 -15.79 -4.57 14.55
C ARG A 253 -16.71 -4.31 15.76
N PRO A 254 -16.21 -4.51 16.99
CA PRO A 254 -16.89 -4.04 18.19
C PRO A 254 -17.11 -2.52 18.15
N ASP A 255 -18.32 -2.08 18.46
CA ASP A 255 -18.73 -0.67 18.45
C ASP A 255 -18.26 0.14 17.21
N PRO A 256 -18.83 -0.14 16.03
CA PRO A 256 -18.44 0.56 14.80
C PRO A 256 -18.72 2.06 14.86
N LEU A 257 -19.71 2.52 15.64
CA LEU A 257 -20.02 3.94 15.78
C LEU A 257 -18.99 4.65 16.66
N GLY A 258 -18.56 4.05 17.77
CA GLY A 258 -17.46 4.57 18.56
C GLY A 258 -16.16 4.65 17.77
N ALA A 259 -15.83 3.61 16.99
CA ALA A 259 -14.66 3.66 16.11
C ALA A 259 -14.77 4.80 15.07
N ALA A 260 -15.96 5.03 14.48
CA ALA A 260 -16.15 6.16 13.56
C ALA A 260 -15.96 7.51 14.23
N TRP A 261 -16.44 7.64 15.48
CA TRP A 261 -16.24 8.83 16.28
C TRP A 261 -14.76 9.08 16.61
N LEU A 262 -14.02 8.04 16.99
CA LEU A 262 -12.60 8.14 17.26
C LEU A 262 -11.80 8.48 16.00
N ALA A 263 -12.07 7.82 14.87
CA ALA A 263 -11.47 8.16 13.59
C ALA A 263 -11.72 9.62 13.20
N TYR A 264 -12.92 10.13 13.43
CA TYR A 264 -13.25 11.55 13.23
C TYR A 264 -12.42 12.45 14.16
N LEU A 265 -12.39 12.16 15.46
CA LEU A 265 -11.64 12.95 16.45
C LEU A 265 -10.15 13.02 16.12
N GLN A 266 -9.54 11.89 15.76
CA GLN A 266 -8.11 11.80 15.47
C GLN A 266 -7.76 12.44 14.12
N THR A 267 -8.60 12.27 13.10
CA THR A 267 -8.31 12.77 11.75
C THR A 267 -8.62 14.26 11.60
N PHE A 268 -9.75 14.70 12.17
CA PHE A 268 -10.31 16.05 11.98
C PHE A 268 -10.47 16.82 13.28
N GLY A 269 -11.02 16.20 14.33
CA GLY A 269 -11.40 16.87 15.58
C GLY A 269 -10.24 17.63 16.22
N ALA A 270 -9.10 16.96 16.43
CA ALA A 270 -7.91 17.58 17.03
C ALA A 270 -7.39 18.77 16.20
N LYS A 271 -7.38 18.63 14.87
CA LYS A 271 -6.92 19.70 13.96
C LYS A 271 -7.87 20.89 13.98
N LEU A 272 -9.18 20.64 13.98
CA LEU A 272 -10.20 21.68 14.00
C LEU A 272 -10.22 22.44 15.34
N ALA A 273 -10.10 21.72 16.46
CA ALA A 273 -10.02 22.34 17.79
C ALA A 273 -8.78 23.22 17.93
N LYS A 274 -7.62 22.77 17.43
CA LYS A 274 -6.41 23.60 17.37
C LYS A 274 -6.58 24.83 16.46
N ALA A 275 -7.20 24.67 15.29
CA ALA A 275 -7.47 25.79 14.39
C ALA A 275 -8.42 26.85 14.99
N ARG A 276 -9.25 26.46 15.96
CA ARG A 276 -10.16 27.35 16.72
C ARG A 276 -9.50 27.98 17.95
N GLY A 277 -8.19 27.83 18.13
CA GLY A 277 -7.46 28.39 19.27
C GLY A 277 -7.49 27.53 20.53
N GLY A 278 -7.95 26.28 20.45
CA GLY A 278 -7.86 25.35 21.58
C GLY A 278 -6.41 25.00 21.91
N SER A 279 -6.07 24.99 23.20
CA SER A 279 -4.77 24.57 23.72
C SER A 279 -4.64 23.05 23.72
N ILE A 280 -4.65 22.44 22.54
CA ILE A 280 -4.30 21.02 22.40
C ILE A 280 -2.78 20.95 22.33
N GLU A 281 -2.16 20.40 23.38
CA GLU A 281 -0.76 19.99 23.40
C GLU A 281 -0.58 18.83 22.41
N ALA A 282 -0.45 19.20 21.13
CA ALA A 282 -0.12 18.26 20.08
C ALA A 282 1.39 18.06 20.07
N SER A 283 1.83 16.80 20.11
CA SER A 283 3.23 16.44 19.89
C SER A 283 3.76 17.11 18.61
N GLY A 284 5.05 17.45 18.58
CA GLY A 284 5.70 18.04 17.41
C GLY A 284 5.49 17.21 16.12
N GLU A 285 5.27 15.90 16.24
CA GLU A 285 4.94 15.01 15.12
C GLU A 285 3.60 15.33 14.42
N MET A 286 2.69 16.00 15.12
CA MET A 286 1.36 16.38 14.61
C MET A 286 1.38 17.78 13.97
N LEU A 287 2.51 18.49 14.05
CA LEU A 287 2.71 19.76 13.36
C LEU A 287 3.09 19.49 11.89
N PRO A 288 2.72 20.40 10.96
CA PRO A 288 3.25 20.35 9.62
C PRO A 288 4.78 20.34 9.67
N MET A 289 5.41 19.40 8.96
CA MET A 289 6.86 19.38 8.81
C MET A 289 7.33 20.69 8.18
N GLY A 290 8.31 21.33 8.81
CA GLY A 290 8.96 22.49 8.22
C GLY A 290 9.78 22.10 7.00
N PHE A 291 10.11 23.08 6.15
CA PHE A 291 11.00 22.83 5.00
C PHE A 291 12.34 22.21 5.41
N GLN A 292 12.85 22.59 6.58
CA GLN A 292 14.08 22.04 7.14
C GLN A 292 13.96 20.55 7.53
N ASP A 293 12.80 20.14 8.03
CA ASP A 293 12.49 18.74 8.33
C ASP A 293 12.41 17.92 7.06
N VAL A 294 11.65 18.41 6.07
CA VAL A 294 11.54 17.78 4.73
C VAL A 294 12.92 17.60 4.11
N ARG A 295 13.77 18.64 4.15
CA ARG A 295 15.16 18.55 3.67
C ARG A 295 15.94 17.48 4.42
N SER A 296 15.89 17.48 5.75
CA SER A 296 16.69 16.56 6.57
C SER A 296 16.24 15.10 6.43
N TYR A 297 14.93 14.85 6.30
CA TYR A 297 14.36 13.51 6.19
C TYR A 297 14.41 12.92 4.78
N LEU A 298 14.31 13.77 3.75
CA LEU A 298 14.14 13.31 2.37
C LEU A 298 15.36 13.57 1.47
N LEU A 299 16.35 14.36 1.88
CA LEU A 299 17.50 14.67 1.01
C LEU A 299 18.20 13.41 0.49
N VAL A 300 18.47 12.43 1.37
CA VAL A 300 19.09 11.16 0.95
C VAL A 300 18.20 10.42 -0.04
N LEU A 301 16.91 10.33 0.24
CA LEU A 301 15.96 9.65 -0.65
C LEU A 301 15.85 10.35 -2.00
N VAL A 302 15.80 11.69 -2.02
CA VAL A 302 15.78 12.52 -3.22
C VAL A 302 17.07 12.32 -4.02
N LEU A 303 18.24 12.37 -3.38
CA LEU A 303 19.52 12.15 -4.06
C LEU A 303 19.60 10.75 -4.68
N VAL A 304 19.23 9.70 -3.93
CA VAL A 304 19.19 8.33 -4.44
C VAL A 304 18.21 8.21 -5.62
N TRP A 305 17.04 8.84 -5.52
CA TRP A 305 16.06 8.87 -6.60
C TRP A 305 16.56 9.60 -7.83
N SER A 306 17.14 10.80 -7.65
CA SER A 306 17.69 11.61 -8.74
C SER A 306 18.82 10.87 -9.45
N VAL A 307 19.73 10.24 -8.71
CA VAL A 307 20.78 9.39 -9.28
C VAL A 307 20.19 8.19 -10.00
N GLY A 308 19.19 7.50 -9.42
CA GLY A 308 18.52 6.38 -10.06
C GLY A 308 17.84 6.76 -11.38
N VAL A 309 17.16 7.92 -11.42
CA VAL A 309 16.54 8.46 -12.63
C VAL A 309 17.59 8.84 -13.66
N LEU A 310 18.67 9.51 -13.26
CA LEU A 310 19.78 9.87 -14.15
C LEU A 310 20.44 8.62 -14.77
N LEU A 311 20.76 7.62 -13.95
CA LEU A 311 21.32 6.35 -14.43
C LEU A 311 20.37 5.62 -15.36
N TRP A 312 19.06 5.66 -15.09
CA TRP A 312 18.05 5.09 -15.99
C TRP A 312 17.97 5.85 -17.32
N MET A 313 18.01 7.18 -17.29
CA MET A 313 18.01 8.02 -18.49
C MET A 313 19.27 7.77 -19.34
N VAL A 314 20.45 7.80 -18.73
CA VAL A 314 21.74 7.54 -19.39
C VAL A 314 21.80 6.10 -19.93
N GLY A 315 21.37 5.12 -19.14
CA GLY A 315 21.31 3.72 -19.58
C GLY A 315 20.29 3.47 -20.68
N ARG A 316 19.32 4.36 -20.88
CA ARG A 316 18.35 4.31 -21.97
C ARG A 316 18.88 4.99 -23.23
N THR A 317 19.58 6.11 -23.13
CA THR A 317 20.23 6.76 -24.27
C THR A 317 21.34 5.86 -24.82
N TRP A 318 22.20 5.33 -23.95
CA TRP A 318 23.26 4.40 -24.35
C TRP A 318 22.74 3.18 -25.12
N ARG A 319 21.63 2.57 -24.66
CA ARG A 319 21.00 1.43 -25.34
C ARG A 319 20.37 1.77 -26.69
N ARG A 320 20.02 3.03 -26.94
CA ARG A 320 19.53 3.48 -28.25
C ARG A 320 20.67 3.71 -29.25
N GLU A 321 21.86 4.01 -28.75
CA GLU A 321 23.05 4.29 -29.56
C GLU A 321 23.82 3.02 -29.94
N GLN A 322 23.59 1.89 -29.28
CA GLN A 322 24.21 0.63 -29.68
C GLN A 322 23.61 0.12 -30.99
N PRO A 323 24.44 -0.19 -32.01
CA PRO A 323 23.96 -0.79 -33.25
C PRO A 323 23.27 -2.13 -32.97
N PRO A 324 22.25 -2.51 -33.76
CA PRO A 324 21.55 -3.77 -33.58
C PRO A 324 22.55 -4.94 -33.63
N GLU A 325 22.43 -5.87 -32.68
CA GLU A 325 23.29 -7.05 -32.62
C GLU A 325 23.22 -7.79 -33.97
N PRO A 326 24.36 -8.15 -34.58
CA PRO A 326 24.36 -8.91 -35.82
C PRO A 326 23.60 -10.22 -35.60
N GLN A 327 22.60 -10.47 -36.43
CA GLN A 327 21.83 -11.71 -36.40
C GLN A 327 22.80 -12.87 -36.61
N ARG A 328 22.96 -13.72 -35.59
CA ARG A 328 23.71 -14.97 -35.73
C ARG A 328 22.92 -15.89 -36.65
N THR A 329 23.34 -15.96 -37.91
CA THR A 329 22.86 -16.90 -38.93
C THR A 329 23.34 -18.32 -38.65
#